data_AF-A0AAD9NPC1-F1
#
_entry.id   AF-A0AAD9NPC1-F1
#
_cell.length_a   1.000
_cell.length_b   1.000
_cell.length_c   1.000
_cell.angle_alpha   90.00
_cell.angle_beta   90.00
_cell.angle_gamma   90.00
#
_symmetry.space_group_name_H-M   'P 1'
#
loop_
_entity.id
_entity.type
_entity.pdbx_description
1 polymer ?
#
loop_
_entity_poly.entity_id
_entity_poly.type
_entity_poly.pdbx_seq_one_letter_code
_entity_poly.pdbx_strand_id
1 'polypeptide(L)'
;MEDNCRPLVQEHAIQVGLEMFGKLAQRCTVLLEEHLATGNCFIFNEDLHQVAPGIKVWCDWMTCHAELWNPAPLPRAPDLGPSVDVWQNIADLCNVLKNVDINHVKLYRQKKEGCELVVLEEDAMLSGFVPLLSLPQTSVYVHCTVDKVSAWVSA
;
A
#
# COMPACT_ATOMS: atom_id res chain seq x y z
N MET A 1 11.03 -36.31 3.06
CA MET A 1 10.34 -35.06 2.72
C MET A 1 10.25 -34.30 4.03
N GLU A 2 11.22 -33.42 4.29
CA GLU A 2 11.14 -32.55 5.47
C GLU A 2 9.99 -31.59 5.20
N ASP A 3 8.94 -31.71 6.00
CA ASP A 3 7.81 -30.78 5.99
C ASP A 3 8.38 -29.39 6.28
N ASN A 4 8.39 -28.55 5.26
CA ASN A 4 8.87 -27.17 5.31
C ASN A 4 7.80 -26.31 6.00
N CYS A 5 7.34 -26.75 7.18
CA CYS A 5 6.33 -26.06 7.96
C CYS A 5 6.93 -24.78 8.51
N ARG A 6 6.29 -23.66 8.20
CA ARG A 6 6.64 -22.36 8.77
C ARG A 6 6.51 -22.42 10.30
N PRO A 7 7.46 -21.85 11.07
CA PRO A 7 7.34 -21.77 12.52
C PRO A 7 6.01 -21.11 12.94
N LEU A 8 5.34 -21.69 13.93
CA LEU A 8 4.03 -21.20 14.41
C LEU A 8 4.06 -19.72 14.82
N VAL A 9 5.15 -19.27 15.43
CA VAL A 9 5.34 -17.86 15.80
C VAL A 9 5.36 -16.95 14.56
N GLN A 10 5.97 -17.41 13.47
CA GLN A 10 6.00 -16.68 12.21
C GLN A 10 4.62 -16.66 11.55
N GLU A 11 3.89 -17.79 11.56
CA GLU A 11 2.49 -17.84 11.08
C GLU A 11 1.60 -16.83 11.81
N HIS A 12 1.68 -16.78 13.14
CA HIS A 12 0.91 -15.82 13.94
C HIS A 12 1.35 -14.37 13.71
N ALA A 13 2.64 -14.10 13.55
CA ALA A 13 3.14 -12.75 13.26
C ALA A 13 2.60 -12.24 11.91
N ILE A 14 2.61 -13.09 10.88
CA ILE A 14 2.05 -12.74 9.56
C ILE A 14 0.53 -12.56 9.66
N GLN A 15 -0.17 -13.45 10.36
CA GLN A 15 -1.62 -13.35 10.53
C GLN A 15 -2.02 -12.02 11.20
N VAL A 16 -1.35 -11.63 12.28
CA VAL A 16 -1.61 -10.34 12.96
C VAL A 16 -1.32 -9.16 12.04
N GLY A 17 -0.20 -9.20 11.30
CA GLY A 17 0.16 -8.16 10.34
C GLY A 17 -0.88 -8.01 9.22
N LEU A 18 -1.36 -9.12 8.65
CA LEU A 18 -2.40 -9.12 7.62
C LEU A 18 -3.73 -8.58 8.13
N GLU A 19 -4.10 -8.84 9.37
CA GLU A 19 -5.34 -8.31 9.95
C GLU A 19 -5.27 -6.82 10.23
N MET A 20 -4.13 -6.35 10.72
CA MET A 20 -3.87 -4.91 10.87
C MET A 20 -3.95 -4.23 9.50
N PHE A 21 -3.32 -4.81 8.48
CA PHE A 21 -3.44 -4.33 7.11
C PHE A 21 -4.87 -4.38 6.58
N GLY A 22 -5.61 -5.46 6.84
CA GLY A 22 -7.02 -5.56 6.46
C GLY A 22 -7.87 -4.46 7.08
N LYS A 23 -7.58 -4.04 8.32
CA LYS A 23 -8.24 -2.89 8.96
C LYS A 23 -7.81 -1.55 8.36
N LEU A 24 -6.53 -1.38 8.03
CA LEU A 24 -6.06 -0.19 7.32
C LEU A 24 -6.73 -0.09 5.95
N ALA A 25 -6.79 -1.19 5.19
CA ALA A 25 -7.45 -1.26 3.88
C ALA A 25 -8.93 -0.88 4.01
N GLN A 26 -9.65 -1.46 4.99
CA GLN A 26 -11.03 -1.10 5.27
C GLN A 26 -11.22 0.39 5.54
N ARG A 27 -10.36 1.02 6.35
CA ARG A 27 -10.44 2.45 6.64
C ARG A 27 -10.10 3.29 5.41
N CYS A 28 -9.08 2.90 4.65
CA CYS A 28 -8.69 3.57 3.41
C CYS A 28 -9.82 3.55 2.38
N THR A 29 -10.53 2.43 2.23
CA THR A 29 -11.71 2.31 1.37
C THR A 29 -12.76 3.36 1.71
N VAL A 30 -13.18 3.45 2.99
CA VAL A 30 -14.18 4.43 3.44
C VAL A 30 -13.71 5.86 3.16
N LEU A 31 -12.46 6.17 3.48
CA LEU A 31 -11.89 7.49 3.27
C LEU A 31 -11.81 7.86 1.77
N LEU A 32 -11.48 6.91 0.91
CA LEU A 32 -11.46 7.11 -0.54
C LEU A 32 -12.87 7.33 -1.10
N GLU A 33 -13.87 6.58 -0.64
CA GLU A 33 -15.27 6.78 -1.05
C GLU A 33 -15.77 8.17 -0.63
N GLU A 34 -15.52 8.58 0.61
CA GLU A 34 -15.84 9.92 1.12
C GLU A 34 -15.13 11.00 0.28
N HIS A 35 -13.85 10.80 -0.01
CA HIS A 35 -13.05 11.71 -0.83
C HIS A 35 -13.61 11.85 -2.26
N LEU A 36 -13.89 10.74 -2.93
CA LEU A 36 -14.46 10.72 -4.28
C LEU A 36 -15.84 11.39 -4.32
N ALA A 37 -16.64 11.23 -3.26
CA ALA A 37 -17.94 11.90 -3.15
C ALA A 37 -17.83 13.44 -3.05
N THR A 38 -16.69 13.99 -2.61
CA THR A 38 -16.47 15.45 -2.59
C THR A 38 -16.18 16.04 -3.96
N GLY A 39 -15.80 15.21 -4.94
CA GLY A 39 -15.43 15.64 -6.31
C GLY A 39 -14.05 16.31 -6.43
N ASN A 40 -13.30 16.45 -5.34
CA ASN A 40 -11.89 16.87 -5.40
C ASN A 40 -11.01 15.61 -5.48
N CYS A 41 -10.47 15.29 -6.67
CA CYS A 41 -9.70 14.06 -6.89
C CYS A 41 -8.18 14.28 -6.91
N PHE A 42 -7.70 15.51 -6.75
CA PHE A 42 -6.31 15.86 -7.10
C PHE A 42 -5.35 15.85 -5.90
N ILE A 43 -5.89 15.99 -4.68
CA ILE A 43 -5.12 16.05 -3.43
C ILE A 43 -5.92 15.28 -2.38
N PHE A 44 -5.30 14.27 -1.78
CA PHE A 44 -5.91 13.52 -0.69
C PHE A 44 -6.22 14.43 0.51
N ASN A 45 -7.30 14.12 1.23
CA ASN A 45 -7.58 14.77 2.50
C ASN A 45 -6.54 14.36 3.56
N GLU A 46 -6.53 15.05 4.70
CA GLU A 46 -5.55 14.83 5.77
C GLU A 46 -5.53 13.36 6.25
N ASP A 47 -6.70 12.76 6.46
CA ASP A 47 -6.83 11.36 6.87
C ASP A 47 -6.23 10.38 5.84
N LEU A 48 -6.49 10.59 4.55
CA LEU A 48 -5.95 9.76 3.47
C LEU A 48 -4.43 9.92 3.36
N HIS A 49 -3.89 11.14 3.51
CA HIS A 49 -2.44 11.36 3.56
C HIS A 49 -1.77 10.59 4.70
N GLN A 50 -2.46 10.34 5.83
CA GLN A 50 -1.91 9.55 6.93
C GLN A 50 -1.99 8.03 6.69
N VAL A 51 -3.01 7.55 5.97
CA VAL A 51 -3.28 6.11 5.80
C VAL A 51 -2.64 5.53 4.53
N ALA A 52 -2.66 6.26 3.42
CA ALA A 52 -2.18 5.79 2.12
C ALA A 52 -0.71 5.31 2.12
N PRO A 53 0.25 6.00 2.79
CA PRO A 53 1.62 5.52 2.88
C PRO A 53 1.73 4.14 3.55
N GLY A 54 0.92 3.90 4.59
CA GLY A 54 0.88 2.60 5.28
C GLY A 54 0.33 1.48 4.38
N ILE A 55 -0.67 1.78 3.54
CA ILE A 55 -1.19 0.84 2.55
C ILE A 55 -0.10 0.49 1.52
N LYS A 56 0.55 1.50 0.95
CA LYS A 56 1.62 1.32 -0.03
C LYS A 56 2.74 0.43 0.53
N VAL A 57 3.30 0.79 1.68
CA VAL A 57 4.41 0.06 2.30
C VAL A 57 4.06 -1.40 2.57
N TRP A 58 2.80 -1.68 2.95
CA TRP A 58 2.38 -3.06 3.18
C TRP A 58 2.20 -3.85 1.87
N CYS A 59 1.68 -3.22 0.82
CA CYS A 59 1.64 -3.81 -0.52
C CYS A 59 3.06 -4.10 -1.06
N ASP A 60 3.99 -3.18 -0.82
CA ASP A 60 5.40 -3.32 -1.14
C ASP A 60 6.00 -4.53 -0.40
N TRP A 61 5.76 -4.67 0.91
CA TRP A 61 6.16 -5.86 1.67
C TRP A 61 5.51 -7.16 1.14
N MET A 62 4.20 -7.13 0.86
CA MET A 62 3.50 -8.30 0.32
C MET A 62 4.07 -8.72 -1.05
N THR A 63 4.50 -7.77 -1.87
CA THR A 63 5.16 -8.05 -3.16
C THR A 63 6.51 -8.72 -2.97
N CYS A 64 7.26 -8.32 -1.95
CA CYS A 64 8.57 -8.90 -1.62
C CYS A 64 8.50 -10.32 -1.05
N HIS A 65 7.44 -10.64 -0.28
CA HIS A 65 7.37 -11.85 0.55
C HIS A 65 6.12 -12.67 0.27
N ALA A 66 5.83 -12.91 -1.02
CA ALA A 66 4.63 -13.63 -1.48
C ALA A 66 4.47 -15.00 -0.82
N GLU A 67 5.56 -15.71 -0.59
CA GLU A 67 5.60 -17.02 0.05
C GLU A 67 5.18 -17.01 1.52
N LEU A 68 5.13 -15.83 2.17
CA LEU A 68 4.71 -15.69 3.56
C LEU A 68 3.20 -15.57 3.71
N TRP A 69 2.48 -15.04 2.72
CA TRP A 69 1.03 -14.85 2.82
C TRP A 69 0.24 -15.64 1.77
N ASN A 70 0.92 -16.28 0.81
CA ASN A 70 0.32 -17.12 -0.23
C ASN A 70 0.94 -18.53 -0.22
N PRO A 71 0.22 -19.57 0.25
CA PRO A 71 -1.17 -19.56 0.71
C PRO A 71 -1.34 -18.81 2.04
N ALA A 72 -2.58 -18.43 2.35
CA ALA A 72 -2.93 -17.69 3.56
C ALA A 72 -2.39 -18.40 4.83
N PRO A 73 -1.96 -17.65 5.86
CA PRO A 73 -1.53 -18.23 7.13
C PRO A 73 -2.62 -19.07 7.79
N LEU A 74 -2.21 -19.85 8.80
CA LEU A 74 -3.13 -20.73 9.53
C LEU A 74 -4.32 -19.93 10.13
N PRO A 75 -5.56 -20.45 10.01
CA PRO A 75 -6.72 -19.83 10.61
C PRO A 75 -6.51 -19.63 12.11
N ARG A 76 -6.82 -18.43 12.58
CA ARG A 76 -6.75 -18.11 14.00
C ARG A 76 -7.83 -18.87 14.78
N ALA A 77 -7.51 -19.23 16.01
CA ALA A 77 -8.47 -19.84 16.91
C ALA A 77 -9.66 -18.88 17.19
N PRO A 78 -10.93 -19.35 17.17
CA PRO A 78 -12.12 -18.49 17.26
C PRO A 78 -12.25 -17.70 18.58
N ASP A 79 -11.53 -18.12 19.61
CA ASP A 79 -11.51 -17.52 20.95
C ASP A 79 -10.68 -16.24 21.05
N LEU A 80 -9.86 -15.94 20.03
CA LEU A 80 -8.98 -14.77 20.00
C LEU A 80 -9.64 -13.50 19.46
N GLY A 81 -10.97 -13.51 19.24
CA GLY A 81 -11.76 -12.34 18.84
C GLY A 81 -12.24 -12.38 17.39
N PRO A 82 -12.88 -11.28 16.92
CA PRO A 82 -13.45 -11.23 15.58
C PRO A 82 -12.38 -11.34 14.50
N SER A 83 -12.57 -12.25 13.55
CA SER A 83 -11.70 -12.39 12.39
C SER A 83 -11.87 -11.21 11.44
N VAL A 84 -10.76 -10.75 10.86
CA VAL A 84 -10.79 -9.76 9.76
C VAL A 84 -10.76 -10.52 8.46
N ASP A 85 -11.74 -10.26 7.58
CA ASP A 85 -11.69 -10.75 6.21
C ASP A 85 -10.76 -9.85 5.38
N VAL A 86 -9.46 -10.16 5.45
CA VAL A 86 -8.39 -9.38 4.81
C VAL A 86 -8.59 -9.34 3.29
N TRP A 87 -8.99 -10.46 2.70
CA TRP A 87 -9.14 -10.59 1.24
C TRP A 87 -10.32 -9.79 0.73
N GLN A 88 -11.46 -9.84 1.43
CA GLN A 88 -12.61 -9.00 1.08
C GLN A 88 -12.27 -7.51 1.22
N ASN A 89 -11.61 -7.10 2.30
CA ASN A 89 -11.23 -5.70 2.50
C ASN A 89 -10.27 -5.19 1.41
N ILE A 90 -9.30 -6.00 0.96
CA ILE A 90 -8.42 -5.66 -0.16
C ILE A 90 -9.21 -5.59 -1.47
N ALA A 91 -10.12 -6.54 -1.71
CA ALA A 91 -10.97 -6.53 -2.92
C ALA A 91 -11.83 -5.27 -3.00
N ASP A 92 -12.42 -4.86 -1.87
CA ASP A 92 -13.21 -3.63 -1.77
C ASP A 92 -12.35 -2.39 -2.03
N LEU A 93 -11.15 -2.32 -1.42
CA LEU A 93 -10.19 -1.24 -1.70
C LEU A 93 -9.83 -1.17 -3.18
N CYS A 94 -9.53 -2.31 -3.83
CA CYS A 94 -9.25 -2.35 -5.25
C CYS A 94 -10.44 -1.89 -6.10
N ASN A 95 -11.68 -2.11 -5.67
CA ASN A 95 -12.86 -1.64 -6.39
C ASN A 95 -13.01 -0.12 -6.33
N VAL A 96 -12.70 0.50 -5.18
CA VAL A 96 -12.72 1.96 -5.04
C VAL A 96 -11.56 2.61 -5.80
N LEU A 97 -10.36 2.04 -5.74
CA LEU A 97 -9.18 2.54 -6.44
C LEU A 97 -9.36 2.64 -7.97
N LYS A 98 -10.18 1.78 -8.58
CA LYS A 98 -10.52 1.86 -10.02
C LYS A 98 -11.18 3.18 -10.41
N ASN A 99 -11.80 3.86 -9.46
CA ASN A 99 -12.51 5.12 -9.68
C ASN A 99 -11.64 6.36 -9.36
N VAL A 100 -10.41 6.17 -8.86
CA VAL A 100 -9.48 7.27 -8.57
C VAL A 100 -8.80 7.69 -9.88
N ASP A 101 -8.94 8.98 -10.25
CA ASP A 101 -8.21 9.53 -11.38
C ASP A 101 -6.75 9.80 -10.98
N ILE A 102 -5.84 9.05 -11.60
CA ILE A 102 -4.39 9.19 -11.41
C ILE A 102 -3.71 9.92 -12.58
N ASN A 103 -4.46 10.28 -13.64
CA ASN A 103 -3.90 10.83 -14.88
C ASN A 103 -3.74 12.35 -14.86
N HIS A 104 -4.17 13.03 -13.79
CA HIS A 104 -4.02 14.47 -13.62
C HIS A 104 -2.56 14.90 -13.54
N VAL A 105 -1.69 14.05 -13.00
CA VAL A 105 -0.23 14.24 -13.00
C VAL A 105 0.45 13.23 -13.91
N LYS A 106 1.17 13.75 -14.90
CA LYS A 106 1.95 12.92 -15.81
C LYS A 106 3.30 12.55 -15.20
N LEU A 107 3.44 11.28 -14.88
CA LEU A 107 4.66 10.68 -14.36
C LEU A 107 5.53 10.09 -15.49
N TYR A 108 6.84 10.19 -15.33
CA TYR A 108 7.83 9.70 -16.29
C TYR A 108 8.76 8.68 -15.64
N ARG A 109 9.10 7.60 -16.34
CA ARG A 109 10.06 6.58 -15.87
C ARG A 109 11.53 6.92 -16.19
N GLN A 110 11.75 7.95 -16.99
CA GLN A 110 13.07 8.43 -17.39
C GLN A 110 13.17 9.91 -17.12
N LYS A 111 14.34 10.35 -16.66
CA LYS A 111 14.62 11.77 -16.44
C LYS A 111 14.58 12.51 -17.78
N LYS A 112 13.74 13.54 -17.84
CA LYS A 112 13.65 14.48 -18.97
C LYS A 112 14.05 15.88 -18.52
N GLU A 113 14.31 16.77 -19.48
CA GLU A 113 14.55 18.18 -19.19
C GLU A 113 13.34 18.79 -18.46
N GLY A 114 13.62 19.61 -17.44
CA GLY A 114 12.58 20.21 -16.59
C GLY A 114 11.86 19.23 -15.64
N CYS A 115 12.29 17.96 -15.54
CA CYS A 115 11.69 16.99 -14.63
C CYS A 115 12.54 16.75 -13.37
N GLU A 116 11.86 16.60 -12.24
CA GLU A 116 12.42 16.29 -10.94
C GLU A 116 12.02 14.89 -10.49
N LEU A 117 12.83 14.27 -9.65
CA LEU A 117 12.54 12.96 -9.06
C LEU A 117 11.40 13.09 -8.05
N VAL A 118 10.41 12.23 -8.14
CA VAL A 118 9.37 12.05 -7.11
C VAL A 118 9.94 11.10 -6.06
N VAL A 119 10.02 11.57 -4.83
CA VAL A 119 10.41 10.78 -3.66
C VAL A 119 9.24 10.84 -2.70
N LEU A 120 8.71 9.68 -2.35
CA LEU A 120 7.66 9.54 -1.34
C LEU A 120 8.31 9.54 0.05
N GLU A 121 7.61 10.12 1.03
CA GLU A 121 8.16 10.30 2.38
C GLU A 121 8.39 8.95 3.07
N GLU A 122 7.49 8.01 2.87
CA GLU A 122 7.57 6.64 3.38
C GLU A 122 8.74 5.85 2.79
N ASP A 123 9.06 6.05 1.51
CA ASP A 123 10.20 5.41 0.86
C ASP A 123 11.52 5.97 1.41
N ALA A 124 11.57 7.28 1.64
CA ALA A 124 12.72 7.93 2.27
C ALA A 124 12.87 7.48 3.74
N MET A 125 11.76 7.38 4.48
CA MET A 125 11.72 6.95 5.88
C MET A 125 12.18 5.50 6.06
N LEU A 126 11.81 4.60 5.14
CA LEU A 126 12.16 3.18 5.17
C LEU A 126 13.39 2.83 4.34
N SER A 127 14.15 3.83 3.89
CA SER A 127 15.38 3.61 3.15
C SER A 127 16.37 2.77 3.96
N GLY A 128 16.83 1.66 3.35
CA GLY A 128 17.72 0.70 4.01
C GLY A 128 17.03 -0.37 4.85
N PHE A 129 15.70 -0.37 4.94
CA PHE A 129 14.95 -1.43 5.62
C PHE A 129 15.01 -2.72 4.80
N VAL A 130 15.82 -3.68 5.27
CA VAL A 130 16.16 -4.93 4.56
C VAL A 130 14.94 -5.66 3.97
N PRO A 131 13.80 -5.81 4.69
CA PRO A 131 12.62 -6.47 4.15
C PRO A 131 12.02 -5.86 2.88
N LEU A 132 12.33 -4.60 2.54
CA LEU A 132 11.81 -3.93 1.33
C LEU A 132 12.85 -3.81 0.20
N LEU A 133 14.09 -4.27 0.41
CA LEU A 133 15.18 -4.09 -0.56
C LEU A 133 15.03 -4.92 -1.84
N SER A 134 14.18 -5.96 -1.84
CA SER A 134 13.92 -6.76 -3.03
C SER A 134 12.97 -6.10 -4.02
N LEU A 135 12.38 -4.95 -3.67
CA LEU A 135 11.56 -4.19 -4.62
C LEU A 135 12.41 -3.67 -5.79
N PRO A 136 11.86 -3.70 -7.01
CA PRO A 136 12.47 -2.99 -8.13
C PRO A 136 12.60 -1.50 -7.81
N GLN A 137 13.81 -0.97 -7.86
CA GLN A 137 14.06 0.46 -7.69
C GLN A 137 13.58 1.20 -8.94
N THR A 138 12.32 1.65 -8.95
CA THR A 138 11.74 2.39 -10.06
C THR A 138 11.79 3.88 -9.79
N SER A 139 12.65 4.61 -10.52
CA SER A 139 12.66 6.06 -10.44
C SER A 139 11.50 6.66 -11.22
N VAL A 140 10.72 7.50 -10.56
CA VAL A 140 9.58 8.21 -11.14
C VAL A 140 9.87 9.71 -11.12
N TYR A 141 9.57 10.40 -12.20
CA TYR A 141 9.84 11.83 -12.37
C TYR A 141 8.57 12.60 -12.74
N VAL A 142 8.49 13.86 -12.31
CA VAL A 142 7.41 14.79 -12.61
C VAL A 142 7.99 16.13 -13.11
N HIS A 143 7.27 16.86 -13.95
CA HIS A 143 7.72 18.18 -14.40
C HIS A 143 7.77 19.17 -13.22
N CYS A 144 8.78 20.04 -13.16
CA CYS A 144 9.02 20.96 -12.03
C CYS A 144 7.90 21.99 -11.79
N THR A 145 6.97 22.14 -12.74
CA THR A 145 5.80 23.01 -12.60
C THR A 145 4.63 22.35 -11.88
N VAL A 146 4.70 21.05 -11.61
CA VAL A 146 3.65 20.29 -10.92
C VAL A 146 3.93 20.32 -9.42
N ASP A 147 2.88 20.54 -8.64
CA ASP A 147 2.96 20.44 -7.19
C ASP A 147 3.28 19.00 -6.76
N LYS A 148 4.29 18.82 -5.91
CA LYS A 148 4.79 17.49 -5.51
C LYS A 148 3.76 16.69 -4.74
N VAL A 149 2.92 17.35 -3.95
CA VAL A 149 1.84 16.69 -3.19
C VAL A 149 0.82 16.07 -4.14
N SER A 150 0.44 16.79 -5.20
CA SER A 150 -0.46 16.23 -6.23
C SER A 150 0.15 15.05 -6.99
N ALA A 151 1.49 15.01 -7.11
CA ALA A 151 2.20 13.91 -7.76
C ALA A 151 2.26 12.64 -6.89
N TRP A 152 2.18 12.77 -5.56
CA TRP A 152 2.16 11.62 -4.64
C TRP A 152 0.91 10.77 -4.78
N VAL A 153 -0.24 11.39 -5.09
CA VAL A 153 -1.50 10.68 -5.35
C VAL A 153 -1.41 9.76 -6.58
N SER A 154 -0.60 10.16 -7.57
CA SER A 154 -0.45 9.44 -8.84
C SER A 154 0.69 8.43 -8.87
N ALA A 155 1.62 8.50 -7.90
CA ALA A 155 2.87 7.73 -7.87
C ALA A 155 2.71 6.37 -7.19
#